data_AF-A0A7W1JNU4-F1
#
_entry.id   AF-A0A7W1JNU4-F1
#
_cell.length_a   1.000
_cell.length_b   1.000
_cell.length_c   1.000
_cell.angle_alpha   90.00
_cell.angle_beta   90.00
_cell.angle_gamma   90.00
#
_symmetry.space_group_name_H-M   'P 1'
#
loop_
_entity.id
_entity.type
_entity.pdbx_description
1 polymer ?
#
loop_
_entity_poly.entity_id
_entity_poly.type
_entity_poly.pdbx_seq_one_letter_code
_entity_poly.pdbx_strand_id
1 'polypeptide(L)'
;MNSKWKMAIGIGAALAAPVAIVAQEDMGQHTMPAKIEAPKGPAALLPLPDRLPGWMKSPRYSEVFYKRGSYNFDIYNVDPMARDFNAVAVGHSMAYEDLVTGKAATLDTRTFGQINWVLNHPPKLMPGEKFLSPSFARHYGALEKVFDWTHVLHAQTIDVLASMDLTQEQKDLEIQAIWRYYKEKAPFTVTGLPLNMDYLDSQAYSGAFRRKYPKVNGLFWGYHWLQGAVYDMLWKSRSLADMRTQYEVLGKRYHEVELYRTDRDFMPMFSETSPEFARRFPQLANAFDNLHMLHDMVNDILVSDWMSPRQKDEQIKRAIWIVVDDPHKGEKPGDFKPGDYLHDHRFMEGQPGLGMMKMSTPQLMYMPGMGWMDMSSCAHCSMPIDFDPKSGAGATVSAEGWTMNVRCVLCARDMAAQVAGEAIIRANTEDPLRPLILISNEEGNLKSNIKDVVFLEVPAGHAGCSSWSRAFTSVAAFDAYVKAQEDDEDLQNAKPLTLAEWSRLGGDEPDTYEKKQGPVDNPYKQGGDGGAGGQASGAMAISAAEKPSCCSGGRN
;
A
#
# COMPACT_ATOMS: atom_id res chain seq x y z
N MET A 1 66.73 25.71 -24.73
CA MET A 1 65.74 25.54 -23.65
C MET A 1 64.35 25.65 -24.27
N ASN A 2 63.68 24.53 -24.51
CA ASN A 2 62.26 24.45 -24.88
C ASN A 2 61.82 23.00 -24.64
N SER A 3 61.03 22.76 -23.58
CA SER A 3 60.50 21.43 -23.26
C SER A 3 58.98 21.45 -23.28
N LYS A 4 58.46 20.47 -24.03
CA LYS A 4 57.08 20.17 -24.34
C LYS A 4 56.33 19.62 -23.11
N TRP A 5 55.06 19.97 -22.98
CA TRP A 5 54.10 19.26 -22.15
C TRP A 5 53.47 18.11 -22.94
N LYS A 6 53.44 16.91 -22.34
CA LYS A 6 52.59 15.77 -22.77
C LYS A 6 51.72 15.37 -21.57
N MET A 7 50.41 15.42 -21.75
CA MET A 7 49.44 14.76 -20.88
C MET A 7 49.40 13.26 -21.22
N ALA A 8 49.43 12.42 -20.19
CA ALA A 8 49.18 10.98 -20.29
C ALA A 8 47.81 10.69 -19.65
N ILE A 9 46.95 10.03 -20.42
CA ILE A 9 45.65 9.49 -20.01
C ILE A 9 45.92 8.06 -19.50
N GLY A 10 45.63 7.80 -18.23
CA GLY A 10 45.68 6.46 -17.64
C GLY A 10 44.30 5.80 -17.71
N ILE A 11 44.18 4.74 -18.52
CA ILE A 11 43.03 3.84 -18.56
C ILE A 11 43.26 2.77 -17.48
N GLY A 12 42.46 2.79 -16.42
CA GLY A 12 42.42 1.74 -15.40
C GLY A 12 41.33 0.72 -15.74
N ALA A 13 41.72 -0.50 -16.08
CA ALA A 13 40.82 -1.64 -16.25
C ALA A 13 40.42 -2.19 -14.87
N ALA A 14 39.12 -2.18 -14.57
CA ALA A 14 38.55 -2.86 -13.40
C ALA A 14 38.10 -4.27 -13.82
N LEU A 15 38.73 -5.29 -13.25
CA LEU A 15 38.34 -6.69 -13.35
C LEU A 15 37.09 -6.90 -12.48
N ALA A 16 35.99 -7.33 -13.09
CA ALA A 16 34.79 -7.78 -12.39
C ALA A 16 35.00 -9.21 -11.86
N ALA A 17 34.81 -9.39 -10.55
CA ALA A 17 34.73 -10.71 -9.93
C ALA A 17 33.29 -11.27 -10.08
N PRO A 18 33.11 -12.58 -10.26
CA PRO A 18 31.79 -13.18 -10.37
C PRO A 18 31.08 -13.18 -9.02
N VAL A 19 29.81 -12.75 -9.02
CA VAL A 19 28.89 -12.89 -7.90
C VAL A 19 28.49 -14.36 -7.80
N ALA A 20 28.90 -15.02 -6.72
CA ALA A 20 28.43 -16.36 -6.41
C ALA A 20 26.96 -16.29 -5.96
N ILE A 21 26.09 -16.99 -6.69
CA ILE A 21 24.72 -17.29 -6.28
C ILE A 21 24.82 -18.21 -5.05
N VAL A 22 24.49 -17.69 -3.87
CA VAL A 22 24.37 -18.49 -2.66
C VAL A 22 23.04 -19.24 -2.75
N ALA A 23 23.10 -20.57 -2.73
CA ALA A 23 21.92 -21.41 -2.62
C ALA A 23 21.19 -21.10 -1.30
N GLN A 24 19.87 -20.88 -1.42
CA GLN A 24 18.96 -20.67 -0.30
C GLN A 24 18.94 -21.96 0.55
N GLU A 25 19.64 -21.95 1.69
CA GLU A 25 19.49 -22.99 2.70
C GLU A 25 18.10 -22.87 3.32
N ASP A 26 17.46 -24.02 3.50
CA ASP A 26 16.15 -24.22 4.13
C ASP A 26 16.18 -23.64 5.56
N MET A 27 15.73 -22.39 5.69
CA MET A 27 15.69 -21.66 6.96
C MET A 27 14.64 -22.31 7.85
N GLY A 28 15.13 -23.13 8.79
CA GLY A 28 14.33 -23.90 9.72
C GLY A 28 13.25 -23.10 10.43
N GLN A 29 12.08 -23.73 10.55
CA GLN A 29 10.94 -23.40 11.43
C GLN A 29 11.19 -22.20 12.36
N HIS A 30 10.98 -20.98 11.85
CA HIS A 30 10.95 -19.80 12.69
C HIS A 30 9.79 -19.97 13.67
N THR A 31 10.12 -20.10 14.96
CA THR A 31 9.12 -20.17 16.02
C THR A 31 8.27 -18.89 15.98
N MET A 32 6.97 -19.06 15.74
CA MET A 32 6.01 -17.95 15.73
C MET A 32 6.13 -17.20 17.07
N PRO A 33 6.22 -15.85 17.06
CA PRO A 33 6.20 -15.10 18.30
C PRO A 33 4.91 -15.42 19.07
N ALA A 34 5.01 -15.60 20.39
CA ALA A 34 3.85 -15.81 21.24
C ALA A 34 2.85 -14.65 21.06
N LYS A 35 1.56 -15.00 21.03
CA LYS A 35 0.45 -14.05 20.92
C LYS A 35 0.60 -12.90 21.93
N ILE A 36 0.57 -11.66 21.46
CA ILE A 36 0.57 -10.49 22.34
C ILE A 36 -0.82 -10.37 22.98
N GLU A 37 -1.03 -10.99 24.14
CA GLU A 37 -2.24 -10.78 24.94
C GLU A 37 -1.99 -9.64 25.92
N ALA A 38 -2.19 -8.41 25.46
CA ALA A 38 -2.21 -7.28 26.37
C ALA A 38 -3.46 -7.34 27.27
N PRO A 39 -3.32 -7.12 28.58
CA PRO A 39 -4.47 -7.02 29.46
C PRO A 39 -5.38 -5.86 29.02
N LYS A 40 -6.70 -6.03 29.14
CA LYS A 40 -7.70 -5.02 28.71
C LYS A 40 -8.18 -4.18 29.89
N GLY A 41 -8.48 -2.90 29.64
CA GLY A 41 -9.09 -2.00 30.62
C GLY A 41 -8.13 -1.21 31.53
N PRO A 42 -8.65 -0.55 32.58
CA PRO A 42 -7.92 0.49 33.32
C PRO A 42 -6.61 0.04 33.96
N ALA A 43 -6.56 -1.20 34.46
CA ALA A 43 -5.39 -1.75 35.15
C ALA A 43 -4.21 -2.08 34.21
N ALA A 44 -4.42 -1.97 32.89
CA ALA A 44 -3.46 -2.34 31.87
C ALA A 44 -2.80 -1.14 31.17
N LEU A 45 -3.09 0.10 31.60
CA LEU A 45 -2.47 1.27 31.01
C LEU A 45 -0.97 1.31 31.31
N LEU A 46 -0.17 1.30 30.25
CA LEU A 46 1.26 1.55 30.37
C LEU A 46 1.50 3.02 30.72
N PRO A 47 2.41 3.31 31.66
CA PRO A 47 2.70 4.68 32.06
C PRO A 47 3.34 5.46 30.91
N LEU A 48 3.25 6.79 31.03
CA LEU A 48 4.02 7.69 30.18
C LEU A 48 5.53 7.46 30.41
N PRO A 49 6.37 7.47 29.36
CA PRO A 49 7.82 7.39 29.53
C PRO A 49 8.36 8.53 30.40
N ASP A 50 9.37 8.25 31.22
CA ASP A 50 9.97 9.21 32.15
C ASP A 50 10.56 10.45 31.44
N ARG A 51 10.94 10.30 30.17
CA ARG A 51 11.56 11.34 29.36
C ARG A 51 10.84 11.50 28.02
N LEU A 52 9.95 12.47 27.97
CA LEU A 52 9.39 12.93 26.71
C LEU A 52 10.28 14.00 26.03
N PRO A 53 10.31 14.02 24.69
CA PRO A 53 10.95 15.09 23.92
C PRO A 53 10.44 16.48 24.32
N GLY A 54 11.34 17.46 24.38
CA GLY A 54 11.02 18.81 24.85
C GLY A 54 9.93 19.51 24.03
N TRP A 55 9.85 19.21 22.72
CA TRP A 55 8.87 19.80 21.81
C TRP A 55 7.42 19.42 22.16
N MET A 56 7.20 18.25 22.79
CA MET A 56 5.88 17.77 23.20
C MET A 56 5.28 18.58 24.35
N LYS A 57 6.13 19.30 25.10
CA LYS A 57 5.70 20.16 26.22
C LYS A 57 5.23 21.54 25.74
N SER A 58 5.53 21.91 24.49
CA SER A 58 5.19 23.21 23.94
C SER A 58 3.80 23.19 23.33
N PRO A 59 2.84 23.99 23.85
CA PRO A 59 1.52 24.15 23.24
C PRO A 59 1.55 25.04 22.00
N ARG A 60 2.70 25.67 21.70
CA ARG A 60 2.83 26.52 20.52
C ARG A 60 2.79 25.66 19.27
N TYR A 61 1.84 25.95 18.39
CA TYR A 61 1.84 25.42 17.03
C TYR A 61 3.11 25.87 16.30
N SER A 62 3.72 24.96 15.54
CA SER A 62 4.95 25.20 14.80
C SER A 62 4.68 24.84 13.35
N GLU A 63 4.25 25.82 12.55
CA GLU A 63 4.05 25.62 11.13
C GLU A 63 5.42 25.53 10.46
N VAL A 64 5.72 24.36 9.90
CA VAL A 64 6.88 24.19 9.04
C VAL A 64 6.37 24.28 7.61
N PHE A 65 6.90 25.23 6.85
CA PHE A 65 6.51 25.37 5.46
C PHE A 65 6.97 24.14 4.67
N TYR A 66 6.11 23.62 3.80
CA TYR A 66 6.42 22.48 2.95
C TYR A 66 7.63 22.77 2.03
N LYS A 67 8.28 21.72 1.51
CA LYS A 67 9.40 21.89 0.58
C LYS A 67 8.89 22.53 -0.72
N ARG A 68 9.44 23.68 -1.09
CA ARG A 68 9.08 24.32 -2.37
C ARG A 68 9.55 23.48 -3.56
N GLY A 69 8.69 23.33 -4.56
CA GLY A 69 8.96 22.69 -5.84
C GLY A 69 7.94 23.11 -6.90
N SER A 70 8.29 22.94 -8.18
CA SER A 70 7.38 23.24 -9.30
C SER A 70 6.14 22.33 -9.29
N TYR A 71 6.26 21.15 -8.68
CA TYR A 71 5.21 20.15 -8.55
C TYR A 71 4.15 20.48 -7.49
N ASN A 72 4.37 21.50 -6.63
CA ASN A 72 3.41 21.77 -5.56
C ASN A 72 2.03 22.04 -6.17
N PHE A 73 1.01 21.35 -5.66
CA PHE A 73 -0.37 21.35 -6.14
C PHE A 73 -0.61 20.61 -7.48
N ASP A 74 0.34 19.80 -7.96
CA ASP A 74 0.13 18.98 -9.17
C ASP A 74 -0.92 17.87 -8.97
N ILE A 75 -1.36 17.57 -7.74
CA ILE A 75 -2.53 16.72 -7.49
C ILE A 75 -3.76 17.17 -8.31
N TYR A 76 -3.90 18.47 -8.58
CA TYR A 76 -5.02 19.03 -9.35
C TYR A 76 -4.97 18.70 -10.85
N ASN A 77 -3.89 18.08 -11.35
CA ASN A 77 -3.87 17.45 -12.66
C ASN A 77 -4.95 16.36 -12.81
N VAL A 78 -5.35 15.77 -11.67
CA VAL A 78 -6.46 14.83 -11.52
C VAL A 78 -7.51 15.45 -10.57
N ASP A 79 -8.26 16.45 -11.06
CA ASP A 79 -9.23 17.22 -10.24
C ASP A 79 -10.21 16.38 -9.40
N PRO A 80 -10.82 15.28 -9.91
CA PRO A 80 -11.67 14.42 -9.09
C PRO A 80 -10.93 13.84 -7.88
N MET A 81 -9.69 13.39 -8.06
CA MET A 81 -8.84 12.89 -6.99
C MET A 81 -8.49 13.99 -5.98
N ALA A 82 -8.03 15.15 -6.45
CA ALA A 82 -7.72 16.27 -5.56
C ALA A 82 -8.92 16.66 -4.67
N ARG A 83 -10.14 16.63 -5.24
CA ARG A 83 -11.37 16.93 -4.52
C ARG A 83 -11.70 15.91 -3.45
N ASP A 84 -11.54 14.63 -3.73
CA ASP A 84 -11.73 13.58 -2.72
C ASP A 84 -10.76 13.80 -1.55
N PHE A 85 -9.47 14.04 -1.82
CA PHE A 85 -8.47 14.36 -0.79
C PHE A 85 -8.83 15.62 0.02
N ASN A 86 -9.37 16.66 -0.63
CA ASN A 86 -9.83 17.85 0.07
C ASN A 86 -11.01 17.54 1.01
N ALA A 87 -11.95 16.68 0.61
CA ALA A 87 -13.06 16.28 1.46
C ALA A 87 -12.64 15.37 2.62
N VAL A 88 -11.67 14.48 2.39
CA VAL A 88 -11.03 13.66 3.44
C VAL A 88 -10.53 14.53 4.58
N ALA A 89 -9.72 15.55 4.27
CA ALA A 89 -9.16 16.45 5.28
C ALA A 89 -10.26 17.17 6.10
N VAL A 90 -11.33 17.60 5.42
CA VAL A 90 -12.48 18.23 6.09
C VAL A 90 -13.20 17.25 7.00
N GLY A 91 -13.46 16.04 6.51
CA GLY A 91 -14.17 15.00 7.25
C GLY A 91 -13.46 14.59 8.53
N HIS A 92 -12.14 14.36 8.45
CA HIS A 92 -11.28 14.10 9.62
C HIS A 92 -11.39 15.23 10.65
N SER A 93 -11.20 16.48 10.20
CA SER A 93 -11.22 17.63 11.11
C SER A 93 -12.57 17.80 11.82
N MET A 94 -13.68 17.60 11.10
CA MET A 94 -15.03 17.68 11.70
C MET A 94 -15.23 16.64 12.81
N ALA A 95 -14.86 15.39 12.56
CA ALA A 95 -14.99 14.32 13.55
C ALA A 95 -14.09 14.55 14.78
N TYR A 96 -12.84 14.99 14.59
CA TYR A 96 -11.95 15.34 15.68
C TYR A 96 -12.44 16.52 16.52
N GLU A 97 -12.98 17.56 15.88
CA GLU A 97 -13.58 18.69 16.61
C GLU A 97 -14.78 18.24 17.46
N ASP A 98 -15.64 17.38 16.92
CA ASP A 98 -16.80 16.86 17.65
C ASP A 98 -16.39 15.94 18.82
N LEU A 99 -15.31 15.15 18.66
CA LEU A 99 -14.75 14.33 19.74
C LEU A 99 -14.33 15.18 20.94
N VAL A 100 -13.72 16.34 20.72
CA VAL A 100 -13.17 17.17 21.81
C VAL A 100 -14.10 18.26 22.32
N THR A 101 -15.17 18.56 21.59
CA THR A 101 -16.19 19.55 21.99
C THR A 101 -17.40 18.91 22.67
N GLY A 102 -17.34 17.63 23.01
CA GLY A 102 -18.40 16.91 23.73
C GLY A 102 -19.57 16.47 22.84
N LYS A 103 -19.38 16.43 21.52
CA LYS A 103 -20.39 16.00 20.55
C LYS A 103 -20.16 14.59 20.02
N ALA A 104 -19.27 13.81 20.64
CA ALA A 104 -18.97 12.44 20.21
C ALA A 104 -20.22 11.56 20.00
N ALA A 105 -21.28 11.75 20.80
CA ALA A 105 -22.54 11.01 20.65
C ALA A 105 -23.24 11.21 19.29
N THR A 106 -22.89 12.25 18.53
CA THR A 106 -23.47 12.52 17.20
C THR A 106 -22.61 12.03 16.04
N LEU A 107 -21.43 11.43 16.31
CA LEU A 107 -20.46 11.02 15.29
C LEU A 107 -21.12 10.16 14.19
N ASP A 108 -21.73 9.04 14.54
CA ASP A 108 -22.36 8.11 13.59
C ASP A 108 -23.76 8.53 13.10
N THR A 109 -24.20 9.73 13.45
CA THR A 109 -25.52 10.26 13.06
C THR A 109 -25.38 11.61 12.35
N ARG A 110 -25.47 12.72 13.10
CA ARG A 110 -25.44 14.07 12.54
C ARG A 110 -24.08 14.39 11.91
N THR A 111 -22.99 14.09 12.61
CA THR A 111 -21.64 14.41 12.13
C THR A 111 -21.32 13.58 10.90
N PHE A 112 -21.63 12.28 10.91
CA PHE A 112 -21.55 11.41 9.73
C PHE A 112 -22.33 12.00 8.55
N GLY A 113 -23.57 12.45 8.77
CA GLY A 113 -24.37 13.09 7.72
C GLY A 113 -23.73 14.36 7.15
N GLN A 114 -23.06 15.15 7.98
CA GLN A 114 -22.32 16.35 7.54
C GLN A 114 -21.06 15.98 6.76
N ILE A 115 -20.27 15.02 7.25
CA ILE A 115 -19.07 14.54 6.57
C ILE A 115 -19.46 13.93 5.21
N ASN A 116 -20.50 13.09 5.19
CA ASN A 116 -21.05 12.52 3.97
C ASN A 116 -21.51 13.59 2.98
N TRP A 117 -22.12 14.68 3.45
CA TRP A 117 -22.48 15.80 2.59
C TRP A 117 -21.24 16.46 1.97
N VAL A 118 -20.18 16.67 2.73
CA VAL A 118 -18.90 17.23 2.22
C VAL A 118 -18.26 16.31 1.20
N LEU A 119 -18.25 14.99 1.45
CA LEU A 119 -17.70 14.01 0.51
C LEU A 119 -18.43 14.02 -0.84
N ASN A 120 -19.74 14.25 -0.84
CA ASN A 120 -20.53 14.41 -2.06
C ASN A 120 -20.44 15.82 -2.67
N HIS A 121 -19.89 16.79 -1.94
CA HIS A 121 -19.75 18.19 -2.36
C HIS A 121 -18.35 18.74 -1.99
N PRO A 122 -17.28 18.10 -2.49
CA PRO A 122 -15.93 18.36 -2.02
C PRO A 122 -15.49 19.79 -2.32
N PRO A 123 -14.77 20.47 -1.40
CA PRO A 123 -14.25 21.79 -1.66
C PRO A 123 -13.19 21.75 -2.77
N LYS A 124 -13.15 22.82 -3.58
CA LYS A 124 -12.19 22.94 -4.68
C LYS A 124 -10.74 23.05 -4.22
N LEU A 125 -10.52 23.56 -3.01
CA LEU A 125 -9.21 23.75 -2.43
C LEU A 125 -9.19 23.15 -1.04
N MET A 126 -8.06 22.54 -0.66
CA MET A 126 -7.86 22.01 0.68
C MET A 126 -7.87 23.15 1.71
N PRO A 127 -8.82 23.17 2.65
CA PRO A 127 -8.71 24.06 3.80
C PRO A 127 -7.64 23.56 4.76
N GLY A 128 -6.96 24.46 5.47
CA GLY A 128 -6.05 24.05 6.56
C GLY A 128 -6.85 23.42 7.71
N GLU A 129 -6.47 22.21 8.13
CA GLU A 129 -7.20 21.41 9.13
C GLU A 129 -7.46 22.17 10.44
N LYS A 130 -6.46 22.92 10.93
CA LYS A 130 -6.58 23.75 12.14
C LYS A 130 -7.72 24.77 12.12
N PHE A 131 -8.18 25.19 10.95
CA PHE A 131 -9.31 26.12 10.81
C PHE A 131 -10.66 25.40 10.92
N LEU A 132 -10.67 24.08 10.70
CA LEU A 132 -11.84 23.22 10.82
C LEU A 132 -11.94 22.56 12.19
N SER A 133 -10.81 22.24 12.82
CA SER A 133 -10.72 21.60 14.15
C SER A 133 -9.99 22.46 15.21
N PRO A 134 -10.38 23.74 15.41
CA PRO A 134 -9.61 24.67 16.23
C PRO A 134 -9.55 24.28 17.72
N SER A 135 -10.55 23.58 18.26
CA SER A 135 -10.52 23.13 19.66
C SER A 135 -9.59 21.93 19.81
N PHE A 136 -9.60 21.01 18.84
CA PHE A 136 -8.68 19.88 18.80
C PHE A 136 -7.22 20.36 18.76
N ALA A 137 -6.90 21.24 17.82
CA ALA A 137 -5.54 21.78 17.67
C ALA A 137 -5.04 22.51 18.94
N ARG A 138 -5.93 23.21 19.67
CA ARG A 138 -5.59 23.85 20.94
C ARG A 138 -5.35 22.86 22.07
N HIS A 139 -6.15 21.81 22.15
CA HIS A 139 -6.08 20.84 23.25
C HIS A 139 -4.93 19.84 23.05
N TYR A 140 -4.70 19.41 21.81
CA TYR A 140 -3.72 18.38 21.45
C TYR A 140 -2.60 18.92 20.55
N GLY A 141 -2.07 20.11 20.84
CA GLY A 141 -1.10 20.78 19.97
C GLY A 141 0.21 20.01 19.69
N ALA A 142 0.59 19.04 20.51
CA ALA A 142 1.71 18.14 20.20
C ALA A 142 1.34 17.08 19.14
N LEU A 143 0.10 16.58 19.19
CA LEU A 143 -0.44 15.65 18.20
C LEU A 143 -0.60 16.35 16.86
N GLU A 144 -1.18 17.55 16.88
CA GLU A 144 -1.39 18.37 15.68
C GLU A 144 -0.09 18.61 14.90
N LYS A 145 1.03 18.83 15.58
CA LYS A 145 2.34 18.98 14.92
C LYS A 145 2.74 17.74 14.13
N VAL A 146 2.51 16.55 14.69
CA VAL A 146 2.87 15.28 14.07
C VAL A 146 1.93 15.03 12.89
N PHE A 147 0.62 15.16 13.10
CA PHE A 147 -0.39 14.99 12.05
C PHE A 147 -0.16 15.93 10.88
N ASP A 148 -0.12 17.24 11.12
CA ASP A 148 0.06 18.26 10.08
C ASP A 148 1.36 18.03 9.29
N TRP A 149 2.47 17.75 9.98
CA TRP A 149 3.76 17.59 9.30
C TRP A 149 3.86 16.32 8.47
N THR A 150 3.27 15.22 8.92
CA THR A 150 3.23 13.98 8.14
C THR A 150 2.15 14.04 7.04
N HIS A 151 1.04 14.76 7.23
CA HIS A 151 0.07 15.05 6.16
C HIS A 151 0.70 15.91 5.06
N VAL A 152 1.53 16.90 5.41
CA VAL A 152 2.31 17.66 4.42
C VAL A 152 3.22 16.72 3.62
N LEU A 153 3.95 15.80 4.28
CA LEU A 153 4.76 14.79 3.59
C LEU A 153 3.90 13.95 2.60
N HIS A 154 2.73 13.52 3.03
CA HIS A 154 1.80 12.74 2.20
C HIS A 154 1.35 13.54 0.97
N ALA A 155 0.88 14.78 1.16
CA ALA A 155 0.42 15.66 0.08
C ALA A 155 1.54 15.97 -0.93
N GLN A 156 2.74 16.30 -0.44
CA GLN A 156 3.88 16.59 -1.31
C GLN A 156 4.33 15.38 -2.12
N THR A 157 4.23 14.17 -1.55
CA THR A 157 4.58 12.95 -2.27
C THR A 157 3.60 12.72 -3.42
N ILE A 158 2.30 12.91 -3.18
CA ILE A 158 1.26 12.81 -4.23
C ILE A 158 1.49 13.86 -5.32
N ASP A 159 1.78 15.11 -4.94
CA ASP A 159 2.06 16.19 -5.88
C ASP A 159 3.23 15.82 -6.82
N VAL A 160 4.34 15.29 -6.29
CA VAL A 160 5.46 14.81 -7.13
C VAL A 160 5.02 13.70 -8.07
N LEU A 161 4.27 12.72 -7.56
CA LEU A 161 3.81 11.59 -8.37
C LEU A 161 2.83 12.02 -9.48
N ALA A 162 1.97 13.00 -9.20
CA ALA A 162 1.00 13.58 -10.12
C ALA A 162 1.62 14.58 -11.11
N SER A 163 2.89 14.97 -10.91
CA SER A 163 3.57 15.91 -11.79
C SER A 163 3.82 15.34 -13.18
N MET A 164 3.52 16.15 -14.20
CA MET A 164 3.83 15.85 -15.60
C MET A 164 5.11 16.54 -16.08
N ASP A 165 5.67 17.45 -15.28
CA ASP A 165 6.90 18.17 -15.60
C ASP A 165 8.15 17.37 -15.18
N LEU A 166 7.99 16.35 -14.33
CA LEU A 166 9.05 15.50 -13.83
C LEU A 166 9.09 14.15 -14.56
N THR A 167 10.28 13.72 -14.98
CA THR A 167 10.50 12.32 -15.37
C THR A 167 10.37 11.40 -14.16
N GLN A 168 10.26 10.10 -14.40
CA GLN A 168 10.18 9.12 -13.31
C GLN A 168 11.41 9.15 -12.42
N GLU A 169 12.61 9.23 -13.00
CA GLU A 169 13.87 9.33 -12.24
C GLU A 169 13.89 10.62 -11.40
N GLN A 170 13.37 11.73 -11.94
CA GLN A 170 13.28 12.98 -11.19
C GLN A 170 12.27 12.87 -10.03
N LYS A 171 11.14 12.19 -10.24
CA LYS A 171 10.16 11.92 -9.18
C LYS A 171 10.80 11.13 -8.04
N ASP A 172 11.61 10.12 -8.33
CA ASP A 172 12.32 9.37 -7.29
C ASP A 172 13.24 10.22 -6.44
N LEU A 173 14.08 10.99 -7.12
CA LEU A 173 15.06 11.85 -6.48
C LEU A 173 14.36 12.89 -5.62
N GLU A 174 13.24 13.43 -6.12
CA GLU A 174 12.46 14.43 -5.39
C GLU A 174 11.72 13.83 -4.20
N ILE A 175 11.15 12.62 -4.30
CA ILE A 175 10.55 11.92 -3.15
C ILE A 175 11.59 11.67 -2.05
N GLN A 176 12.82 11.24 -2.42
CA GLN A 176 13.91 11.12 -1.45
C GLN A 176 14.33 12.47 -0.86
N ALA A 177 14.29 13.55 -1.64
CA ALA A 177 14.58 14.90 -1.17
C ALA A 177 13.51 15.42 -0.20
N ILE A 178 12.23 15.15 -0.47
CA ILE A 178 11.11 15.46 0.44
C ILE A 178 11.26 14.68 1.74
N TRP A 179 11.56 13.38 1.69
CA TRP A 179 11.79 12.58 2.90
C TRP A 179 12.91 13.16 3.76
N ARG A 180 14.06 13.47 3.16
CA ARG A 180 15.16 14.11 3.88
C ARG A 180 14.75 15.44 4.50
N TYR A 181 14.02 16.27 3.74
CA TYR A 181 13.50 17.55 4.23
C TYR A 181 12.56 17.36 5.43
N TYR A 182 11.65 16.39 5.34
CA TYR A 182 10.73 16.03 6.42
C TYR A 182 11.50 15.69 7.72
N LYS A 183 12.51 14.81 7.63
CA LYS A 183 13.34 14.39 8.78
C LYS A 183 14.21 15.50 9.36
N GLU A 184 14.75 16.38 8.53
CA GLU A 184 15.72 17.40 8.97
C GLU A 184 15.06 18.68 9.53
N LYS A 185 13.83 19.00 9.11
CA LYS A 185 13.23 20.32 9.39
C LYS A 185 12.45 20.39 10.69
N ALA A 186 11.91 19.27 11.17
CA ALA A 186 11.12 19.24 12.39
C ALA A 186 11.58 18.10 13.31
N PRO A 187 11.56 18.29 14.64
CA PRO A 187 11.93 17.25 15.60
C PRO A 187 10.78 16.27 15.91
N PHE A 188 9.62 16.43 15.30
CA PHE A 188 8.38 15.67 15.59
C PHE A 188 7.96 14.80 14.40
N THR A 189 8.92 14.08 13.83
CA THR A 189 8.64 13.20 12.68
C THR A 189 8.31 11.78 13.14
N VAL A 190 7.28 11.22 12.51
CA VAL A 190 6.99 9.79 12.53
C VAL A 190 8.18 9.01 11.96
N THR A 191 8.51 7.89 12.62
CA THR A 191 9.60 7.00 12.23
C THR A 191 9.31 6.31 10.90
N GLY A 192 10.35 6.10 10.10
CA GLY A 192 10.29 5.29 8.87
C GLY A 192 10.58 3.81 9.12
N LEU A 193 10.69 3.39 10.38
CA LEU A 193 10.83 1.98 10.74
C LEU A 193 9.47 1.27 10.65
N PRO A 194 9.45 0.00 10.23
CA PRO A 194 8.24 -0.80 10.23
C PRO A 194 7.87 -1.15 11.68
N LEU A 195 6.92 -0.43 12.30
CA LEU A 195 6.54 -0.71 13.69
C LEU A 195 5.65 -1.94 13.76
N ASN A 196 5.79 -2.72 14.83
CA ASN A 196 4.93 -3.87 15.08
C ASN A 196 3.46 -3.44 15.25
N MET A 197 2.66 -3.66 14.21
CA MET A 197 1.24 -3.29 14.15
C MET A 197 0.38 -4.14 15.10
N ASP A 198 0.76 -5.39 15.38
CA ASP A 198 0.12 -6.19 16.46
C ASP A 198 0.31 -5.52 17.82
N TYR A 199 1.51 -4.99 18.10
CA TYR A 199 1.75 -4.22 19.31
C TYR A 199 0.87 -2.96 19.37
N LEU A 200 0.79 -2.19 18.28
CA LEU A 200 -0.04 -0.98 18.23
C LEU A 200 -1.55 -1.27 18.33
N ASP A 201 -2.04 -2.37 17.74
CA ASP A 201 -3.45 -2.82 17.85
C ASP A 201 -3.73 -3.60 19.16
N SER A 202 -2.72 -3.92 19.97
CA SER A 202 -2.90 -4.63 21.24
C SER A 202 -3.13 -3.72 22.45
N GLN A 203 -3.11 -2.40 22.32
CA GLN A 203 -3.25 -1.52 23.49
C GLN A 203 -4.59 -1.74 24.23
N ALA A 204 -4.62 -1.42 25.53
CA ALA A 204 -5.78 -1.70 26.40
C ALA A 204 -7.10 -1.03 25.94
N TYR A 205 -7.01 -0.01 25.10
CA TYR A 205 -8.12 0.74 24.51
C TYR A 205 -8.48 0.31 23.09
N SER A 206 -7.70 -0.57 22.46
CA SER A 206 -7.78 -0.82 21.02
C SER A 206 -9.16 -1.29 20.55
N GLY A 207 -9.56 -0.72 19.42
CA GLY A 207 -10.85 -0.89 18.76
C GLY A 207 -12.06 -0.28 19.48
N ALA A 208 -11.88 0.55 20.51
CA ALA A 208 -12.98 1.24 21.17
C ALA A 208 -13.77 2.12 20.19
N PHE A 209 -13.09 2.81 19.28
CA PHE A 209 -13.66 3.69 18.28
C PHE A 209 -14.48 2.91 17.25
N ARG A 210 -13.88 1.93 16.56
CA ARG A 210 -14.60 1.11 15.57
C ARG A 210 -15.83 0.39 16.13
N ARG A 211 -15.82 0.01 17.41
CA ARG A 211 -16.98 -0.59 18.09
C ARG A 211 -18.08 0.43 18.38
N LYS A 212 -17.74 1.66 18.74
CA LYS A 212 -18.70 2.69 19.19
C LYS A 212 -19.23 3.54 18.05
N TYR A 213 -18.39 3.81 17.05
CA TYR A 213 -18.67 4.67 15.90
C TYR A 213 -18.23 3.99 14.58
N PRO A 214 -18.78 2.80 14.25
CA PRO A 214 -18.36 2.03 13.09
C PRO A 214 -18.49 2.79 11.76
N LYS A 215 -19.48 3.68 11.61
CA LYS A 215 -19.67 4.42 10.36
C LYS A 215 -18.57 5.46 10.14
N VAL A 216 -18.27 6.28 11.15
CA VAL A 216 -17.18 7.25 11.06
C VAL A 216 -15.83 6.54 10.97
N ASN A 217 -15.64 5.40 11.64
CA ASN A 217 -14.45 4.57 11.45
C ASN A 217 -14.32 4.07 10.01
N GLY A 218 -15.42 3.62 9.41
CA GLY A 218 -15.45 3.23 8.00
C GLY A 218 -15.01 4.35 7.07
N LEU A 219 -15.47 5.59 7.32
CA LEU A 219 -15.00 6.76 6.58
C LEU A 219 -13.47 6.94 6.71
N PHE A 220 -12.93 6.92 7.93
CA PHE A 220 -11.50 7.11 8.18
C PHE A 220 -10.65 6.05 7.50
N TRP A 221 -11.03 4.77 7.62
CA TRP A 221 -10.31 3.70 6.95
C TRP A 221 -10.47 3.75 5.44
N GLY A 222 -11.63 4.14 4.91
CA GLY A 222 -11.83 4.41 3.49
C GLY A 222 -10.93 5.54 2.99
N TYR A 223 -10.67 6.56 3.81
CA TYR A 223 -9.74 7.64 3.48
C TYR A 223 -8.30 7.14 3.41
N HIS A 224 -7.88 6.35 4.40
CA HIS A 224 -6.56 5.72 4.41
C HIS A 224 -6.37 4.77 3.22
N TRP A 225 -7.43 4.07 2.82
CA TRP A 225 -7.43 3.28 1.60
C TRP A 225 -7.16 4.13 0.36
N LEU A 226 -7.90 5.23 0.17
CA LEU A 226 -7.71 6.12 -0.97
C LEU A 226 -6.31 6.72 -0.99
N GLN A 227 -5.84 7.17 0.18
CA GLN A 227 -4.50 7.68 0.42
C GLN A 227 -3.42 6.70 -0.03
N GLY A 228 -3.57 5.40 0.26
CA GLY A 228 -2.65 4.36 -0.20
C GLY A 228 -2.82 3.98 -1.67
N ALA A 229 -4.05 3.73 -2.13
CA ALA A 229 -4.34 3.09 -3.43
C ALA A 229 -3.94 3.90 -4.66
N VAL A 230 -3.78 5.23 -4.53
CA VAL A 230 -3.42 6.10 -5.67
C VAL A 230 -1.92 6.10 -5.99
N TYR A 231 -1.05 5.62 -5.11
CA TYR A 231 0.40 5.79 -5.27
C TYR A 231 0.97 4.98 -6.44
N ASP A 232 0.64 3.69 -6.53
CA ASP A 232 1.07 2.85 -7.66
C ASP A 232 0.44 3.32 -8.98
N MET A 233 -0.80 3.81 -8.94
CA MET A 233 -1.47 4.43 -10.08
C MET A 233 -0.67 5.65 -10.59
N LEU A 234 -0.39 6.61 -9.72
CA LEU A 234 0.31 7.84 -10.10
C LEU A 234 1.74 7.54 -10.56
N TRP A 235 2.42 6.62 -9.87
CA TRP A 235 3.77 6.20 -10.23
C TRP A 235 3.84 5.51 -11.60
N LYS A 236 2.91 4.60 -11.93
CA LYS A 236 2.96 3.85 -13.21
C LYS A 236 2.43 4.66 -14.40
N SER A 237 1.64 5.70 -14.17
CA SER A 237 1.10 6.53 -15.25
C SER A 237 2.19 7.32 -15.99
N ARG A 238 2.04 7.50 -17.31
CA ARG A 238 2.94 8.35 -18.13
C ARG A 238 2.21 9.50 -18.82
N SER A 239 0.90 9.58 -18.64
CA SER A 239 0.06 10.65 -19.18
C SER A 239 -1.07 10.97 -18.21
N LEU A 240 -1.66 12.17 -18.37
CA LEU A 240 -2.88 12.53 -17.64
C LEU A 240 -4.07 11.62 -17.98
N ALA A 241 -4.11 11.06 -19.19
CA ALA A 241 -5.14 10.12 -19.59
C ALA A 241 -5.02 8.81 -18.80
N ASP A 242 -3.80 8.29 -18.61
CA ASP A 242 -3.54 7.10 -17.79
C ASP A 242 -3.98 7.33 -16.34
N MET A 243 -3.62 8.49 -15.76
CA MET A 243 -3.99 8.82 -14.37
C MET A 243 -5.50 8.89 -14.20
N ARG A 244 -6.19 9.63 -15.10
CA ARG A 244 -7.64 9.83 -15.01
C ARG A 244 -8.42 8.53 -15.21
N THR A 245 -8.05 7.73 -16.21
CA THR A 245 -8.77 6.47 -16.50
C THR A 245 -8.63 5.46 -15.36
N GLN A 246 -7.43 5.35 -14.76
CA GLN A 246 -7.26 4.49 -13.58
C GLN A 246 -8.00 5.04 -12.36
N TYR A 247 -7.99 6.37 -12.17
CA TYR A 247 -8.69 6.98 -11.07
C TYR A 247 -10.21 6.88 -11.20
N GLU A 248 -10.78 6.81 -12.40
CA GLU A 248 -12.21 6.52 -12.58
C GLU A 248 -12.61 5.20 -11.90
N VAL A 249 -11.80 4.16 -12.06
CA VAL A 249 -12.02 2.85 -11.42
C VAL A 249 -11.77 2.91 -9.90
N LEU A 250 -10.64 3.47 -9.48
CA LEU A 250 -10.32 3.58 -8.04
C LEU A 250 -11.29 4.49 -7.29
N GLY A 251 -11.69 5.61 -7.90
CA GLY A 251 -12.64 6.57 -7.38
C GLY A 251 -14.05 5.97 -7.28
N LYS A 252 -14.51 5.24 -8.31
CA LYS A 252 -15.77 4.49 -8.22
C LYS A 252 -15.73 3.51 -7.04
N ARG A 253 -14.66 2.70 -6.93
CA ARG A 253 -14.49 1.76 -5.81
C ARG A 253 -14.46 2.46 -4.45
N TYR A 254 -13.76 3.59 -4.35
CA TYR A 254 -13.73 4.43 -3.16
C TYR A 254 -15.14 4.84 -2.75
N HIS A 255 -15.89 5.48 -3.64
CA HIS A 255 -17.22 6.02 -3.34
C HIS A 255 -18.28 4.95 -3.10
N GLU A 256 -18.23 3.82 -3.81
CA GLU A 256 -19.28 2.80 -3.74
C GLU A 256 -19.05 1.78 -2.60
N VAL A 257 -17.80 1.51 -2.24
CA VAL A 257 -17.48 0.43 -1.30
C VAL A 257 -16.57 0.90 -0.18
N GLU A 258 -15.36 1.36 -0.50
CA GLU A 258 -14.31 1.51 0.53
C GLU A 258 -14.60 2.61 1.54
N LEU A 259 -15.24 3.69 1.08
CA LEU A 259 -15.64 4.80 1.92
C LEU A 259 -16.62 4.42 3.04
N TYR A 260 -17.51 3.46 2.79
CA TYR A 260 -18.57 3.07 3.74
C TYR A 260 -18.34 1.70 4.36
N ARG A 261 -17.19 1.09 4.13
CA ARG A 261 -16.89 -0.26 4.59
C ARG A 261 -16.61 -0.29 6.09
N THR A 262 -17.46 -0.96 6.87
CA THR A 262 -17.34 -1.05 8.33
C THR A 262 -16.84 -2.40 8.84
N ASP A 263 -16.59 -3.36 7.95
CA ASP A 263 -16.29 -4.76 8.27
C ASP A 263 -14.84 -5.16 7.97
N ARG A 264 -13.96 -4.19 7.69
CA ARG A 264 -12.53 -4.44 7.51
C ARG A 264 -11.93 -5.04 8.78
N ASP A 265 -11.01 -5.99 8.59
CA ASP A 265 -10.33 -6.67 9.69
C ASP A 265 -9.34 -5.74 10.41
N PHE A 266 -8.58 -4.98 9.62
CA PHE A 266 -7.64 -3.96 10.06
C PHE A 266 -7.60 -2.80 9.05
N MET A 267 -6.97 -1.70 9.47
CA MET A 267 -6.81 -0.49 8.67
C MET A 267 -6.01 -0.76 7.38
N PRO A 268 -6.39 -0.20 6.22
CA PRO A 268 -5.64 -0.40 4.98
C PRO A 268 -4.19 0.07 5.11
N MET A 269 -3.28 -0.73 4.56
CA MET A 269 -1.85 -0.48 4.67
C MET A 269 -1.24 -0.17 3.30
N PHE A 270 -0.12 0.55 3.27
CA PHE A 270 0.52 0.92 2.01
C PHE A 270 1.04 -0.29 1.23
N SER A 271 1.54 -1.31 1.91
CA SER A 271 1.91 -2.56 1.25
C SER A 271 0.70 -3.21 0.57
N GLU A 272 -0.48 -3.26 1.22
CA GLU A 272 -1.71 -3.83 0.67
C GLU A 272 -2.23 -3.08 -0.57
N THR A 273 -2.08 -1.76 -0.59
CA THR A 273 -2.78 -0.90 -1.57
C THR A 273 -1.87 -0.34 -2.66
N SER A 274 -0.58 -0.15 -2.35
CA SER A 274 0.47 0.31 -3.28
C SER A 274 1.80 -0.41 -3.03
N PRO A 275 1.86 -1.72 -3.29
CA PRO A 275 3.05 -2.55 -3.10
C PRO A 275 4.32 -2.02 -3.76
N GLU A 276 4.24 -1.47 -4.97
CA GLU A 276 5.42 -1.01 -5.70
C GLU A 276 5.99 0.26 -5.05
N PHE A 277 5.14 1.18 -4.64
CA PHE A 277 5.56 2.33 -3.85
C PHE A 277 6.17 1.91 -2.52
N ALA A 278 5.51 1.01 -1.78
CA ALA A 278 5.99 0.53 -0.49
C ALA A 278 7.36 -0.13 -0.60
N ARG A 279 7.58 -0.92 -1.65
CA ARG A 279 8.89 -1.52 -1.95
C ARG A 279 9.97 -0.48 -2.25
N ARG A 280 9.60 0.57 -2.98
CA ARG A 280 10.54 1.56 -3.50
C ARG A 280 10.90 2.66 -2.51
N PHE A 281 9.95 3.03 -1.66
CA PHE A 281 10.08 4.08 -0.65
C PHE A 281 9.61 3.56 0.72
N PRO A 282 10.21 2.48 1.25
CA PRO A 282 9.69 1.77 2.42
C PRO A 282 9.63 2.63 3.67
N GLN A 283 10.57 3.56 3.82
CA GLN A 283 10.57 4.50 4.95
C GLN A 283 9.37 5.46 4.93
N LEU A 284 8.92 5.89 3.75
CA LEU A 284 7.73 6.73 3.64
C LEU A 284 6.46 5.91 3.87
N ALA A 285 6.37 4.72 3.24
CA ALA A 285 5.23 3.82 3.44
C ALA A 285 5.04 3.47 4.92
N ASN A 286 6.12 3.06 5.60
CA ASN A 286 6.10 2.82 7.05
C ASN A 286 5.67 4.07 7.84
N ALA A 287 6.17 5.26 7.49
CA ALA A 287 5.79 6.48 8.20
C ALA A 287 4.31 6.83 8.01
N PHE A 288 3.72 6.55 6.85
CA PHE A 288 2.29 6.74 6.61
C PHE A 288 1.46 5.70 7.37
N ASP A 289 1.84 4.43 7.34
CA ASP A 289 1.17 3.37 8.09
C ASP A 289 1.25 3.60 9.62
N ASN A 290 2.40 4.04 10.13
CA ASN A 290 2.59 4.43 11.52
C ASN A 290 1.72 5.65 11.91
N LEU A 291 1.56 6.61 10.99
CA LEU A 291 0.67 7.76 11.19
C LEU A 291 -0.79 7.32 11.24
N HIS A 292 -1.23 6.50 10.29
CA HIS A 292 -2.61 6.03 10.25
C HIS A 292 -2.94 5.20 11.50
N MET A 293 -2.00 4.40 11.99
CA MET A 293 -2.15 3.70 13.27
C MET A 293 -2.22 4.67 14.46
N LEU A 294 -1.47 5.77 14.44
CA LEU A 294 -1.60 6.82 15.45
C LEU A 294 -3.02 7.44 15.45
N HIS A 295 -3.65 7.62 14.28
CA HIS A 295 -5.06 8.05 14.21
C HIS A 295 -5.98 7.06 14.94
N ASP A 296 -5.88 5.76 14.66
CA ASP A 296 -6.67 4.71 15.32
C ASP A 296 -6.47 4.71 16.84
N MET A 297 -5.22 4.74 17.30
CA MET A 297 -4.89 4.79 18.73
C MET A 297 -5.50 6.02 19.42
N VAL A 298 -5.37 7.21 18.82
CA VAL A 298 -5.94 8.44 19.38
C VAL A 298 -7.46 8.37 19.42
N ASN A 299 -8.09 7.89 18.36
CA ASN A 299 -9.54 7.73 18.28
C ASN A 299 -10.05 6.82 19.40
N ASP A 300 -9.39 5.67 19.60
CA ASP A 300 -9.71 4.72 20.65
C ASP A 300 -9.55 5.31 22.07
N ILE A 301 -8.47 6.06 22.31
CA ILE A 301 -8.25 6.75 23.59
C ILE A 301 -9.35 7.78 23.86
N LEU A 302 -9.68 8.61 22.86
CA LEU A 302 -10.66 9.69 23.01
C LEU A 302 -12.05 9.16 23.36
N VAL A 303 -12.44 8.00 22.83
CA VAL A 303 -13.79 7.45 23.04
C VAL A 303 -13.88 6.43 24.16
N SER A 304 -12.76 6.04 24.77
CA SER A 304 -12.73 5.13 25.91
C SER A 304 -13.38 5.76 27.14
N ASP A 305 -14.51 5.20 27.58
CA ASP A 305 -15.35 5.77 28.65
C ASP A 305 -14.77 5.57 30.06
N TRP A 306 -13.84 4.64 30.22
CA TRP A 306 -13.23 4.31 31.49
C TRP A 306 -11.96 5.12 31.81
N MET A 307 -11.46 5.92 30.85
CA MET A 307 -10.32 6.81 31.08
C MET A 307 -10.77 8.20 31.54
N SER A 308 -10.15 8.68 32.61
CA SER A 308 -10.25 10.10 32.99
C SER A 308 -9.61 11.00 31.92
N PRO A 309 -9.98 12.30 31.85
CA PRO A 309 -9.36 13.25 30.91
C PRO A 309 -7.83 13.29 31.01
N ARG A 310 -7.28 13.20 32.22
CA ARG A 310 -5.83 13.14 32.45
C ARG A 310 -5.21 11.88 31.85
N GLN A 311 -5.82 10.71 32.04
CA GLN A 311 -5.34 9.47 31.44
C GLN A 311 -5.38 9.53 29.91
N LYS A 312 -6.42 10.13 29.32
CA LYS A 312 -6.49 10.32 27.87
C LYS A 312 -5.33 11.19 27.35
N ASP A 313 -5.06 12.31 28.00
CA ASP A 313 -3.92 13.18 27.66
C ASP A 313 -2.57 12.44 27.79
N GLU A 314 -2.36 11.71 28.88
CA GLU A 314 -1.14 10.90 29.09
C GLU A 314 -0.99 9.79 28.02
N GLN A 315 -2.08 9.08 27.69
CA GLN A 315 -2.04 8.02 26.68
C GLN A 315 -1.88 8.56 25.25
N ILE A 316 -2.44 9.72 24.92
CA ILE A 316 -2.20 10.37 23.62
C ILE A 316 -0.74 10.78 23.49
N LYS A 317 -0.14 11.36 24.53
CA LYS A 317 1.31 11.65 24.55
C LYS A 317 2.13 10.37 24.42
N ARG A 318 1.72 9.29 25.04
CA ARG A 318 2.37 7.99 24.88
C ARG A 318 2.27 7.48 23.43
N ALA A 319 1.09 7.54 22.83
CA ALA A 319 0.86 7.12 21.44
C ALA A 319 1.74 7.91 20.46
N ILE A 320 1.84 9.24 20.64
CA ILE A 320 2.77 10.08 19.87
C ILE A 320 4.20 9.61 20.07
N TRP A 321 4.61 9.43 21.33
CA TRP A 321 5.98 9.01 21.65
C TRP A 321 6.34 7.69 20.98
N ILE A 322 5.44 6.70 20.94
CA ILE A 322 5.66 5.40 20.32
C ILE A 322 6.02 5.51 18.83
N VAL A 323 5.39 6.43 18.08
CA VAL A 323 5.53 6.44 16.61
C VAL A 323 6.56 7.44 16.08
N VAL A 324 7.07 8.35 16.91
CA VAL A 324 8.10 9.32 16.49
C VAL A 324 9.51 8.73 16.57
N ASP A 325 10.50 9.38 15.96
CA ASP A 325 11.90 8.90 15.94
C ASP A 325 12.55 8.72 17.32
N ASP A 326 12.14 9.52 18.31
CA ASP A 326 12.87 9.66 19.56
C ASP A 326 13.09 8.36 20.36
N PRO A 327 12.10 7.48 20.57
CA PRO A 327 12.34 6.14 21.16
C PRO A 327 13.23 5.23 20.31
N HIS A 328 13.20 5.37 18.98
CA HIS A 328 13.82 4.42 18.05
C HIS A 328 15.23 4.82 17.60
N LYS A 329 15.87 5.75 18.34
CA LYS A 329 17.18 6.28 17.97
C LYS A 329 18.24 5.18 17.95
N GLY A 330 18.86 5.01 16.78
CA GLY A 330 19.94 4.05 16.56
C GLY A 330 19.46 2.68 16.05
N GLU A 331 18.15 2.49 15.93
CA GLU A 331 17.55 1.27 15.42
C GLU A 331 17.45 1.28 13.89
N LYS A 332 17.35 0.09 13.33
CA LYS A 332 17.34 -0.17 11.89
C LYS A 332 16.19 -1.11 11.54
N PRO A 333 15.69 -1.06 10.29
CA PRO A 333 14.77 -2.07 9.82
C PRO A 333 15.39 -3.47 9.95
N GLY A 334 14.61 -4.42 10.45
CA GLY A 334 15.06 -5.78 10.79
C GLY A 334 15.51 -5.95 12.25
N ASP A 335 15.71 -4.87 13.01
CA ASP A 335 16.05 -4.98 14.43
C ASP A 335 14.92 -5.67 15.20
N PHE A 336 15.30 -6.54 16.14
CA PHE A 336 14.37 -7.26 17.00
C PHE A 336 14.99 -7.51 18.37
N LYS A 337 14.25 -7.13 19.41
CA LYS A 337 14.59 -7.39 20.81
C LYS A 337 13.49 -8.26 21.42
N PRO A 338 13.74 -9.55 21.69
CA PRO A 338 12.73 -10.43 22.29
C PRO A 338 12.14 -9.84 23.58
N GLY A 339 10.81 -9.75 23.64
CA GLY A 339 10.07 -9.18 24.77
C GLY A 339 9.90 -7.66 24.75
N ASP A 340 10.51 -6.97 23.78
CA ASP A 340 10.39 -5.53 23.58
C ASP A 340 9.67 -5.24 22.26
N TYR A 341 8.35 -5.45 22.29
CA TYR A 341 7.49 -5.35 21.10
C TYR A 341 7.42 -3.94 20.48
N LEU A 342 7.80 -2.90 21.23
CA LEU A 342 7.92 -1.54 20.71
C LEU A 342 9.04 -1.43 19.67
N HIS A 343 10.14 -2.15 19.89
CA HIS A 343 11.34 -2.17 19.06
C HIS A 343 11.44 -3.46 18.24
N ASP A 344 10.29 -4.02 17.86
CA ASP A 344 10.19 -5.10 16.89
C ASP A 344 9.97 -4.49 15.50
N HIS A 345 11.07 -4.36 14.75
CA HIS A 345 11.12 -3.78 13.41
C HIS A 345 11.38 -4.84 12.34
N ARG A 346 10.99 -6.08 12.62
CA ARG A 346 10.97 -7.16 11.62
C ARG A 346 9.87 -6.86 10.60
N PHE A 347 10.01 -7.47 9.42
CA PHE A 347 9.21 -7.28 8.20
C PHE A 347 9.92 -6.45 7.11
N MET A 348 11.04 -7.00 6.61
CA MET A 348 11.80 -6.44 5.47
C MET A 348 11.89 -7.38 4.26
N GLU A 349 11.53 -8.65 4.41
CA GLU A 349 11.66 -9.65 3.35
C GLU A 349 10.32 -9.79 2.60
N GLY A 350 10.35 -9.72 1.27
CA GLY A 350 9.15 -9.80 0.42
C GLY A 350 8.60 -8.42 0.04
N GLN A 351 7.69 -7.87 0.85
CA GLN A 351 6.96 -6.63 0.54
C GLN A 351 7.18 -5.58 1.64
N PRO A 352 8.23 -4.74 1.51
CA PRO A 352 8.57 -3.79 2.56
C PRO A 352 7.55 -2.65 2.60
N GLY A 353 7.46 -1.98 3.75
CA GLY A 353 6.50 -0.90 3.98
C GLY A 353 5.39 -1.25 4.98
N LEU A 354 5.40 -2.45 5.55
CA LEU A 354 4.56 -2.83 6.67
C LEU A 354 5.43 -3.26 7.85
N GLY A 355 4.97 -3.08 9.08
CA GLY A 355 5.53 -3.82 10.22
C GLY A 355 4.77 -5.09 10.56
N MET A 356 5.19 -5.73 11.65
CA MET A 356 4.65 -7.03 12.05
C MET A 356 3.15 -6.97 12.35
N MET A 357 2.36 -7.68 11.55
CA MET A 357 0.93 -7.82 11.76
C MET A 357 0.64 -8.94 12.75
N LYS A 358 -0.62 -9.01 13.19
CA LYS A 358 -1.03 -9.99 14.18
C LYS A 358 -0.80 -11.42 13.67
N MET A 359 0.04 -12.15 14.41
CA MET A 359 0.46 -13.51 14.10
C MET A 359 1.16 -13.67 12.72
N SER A 360 1.69 -12.59 12.15
CA SER A 360 2.47 -12.67 10.91
C SER A 360 3.90 -13.15 11.17
N THR A 361 4.55 -13.66 10.13
CA THR A 361 6.03 -13.82 10.07
C THR A 361 6.58 -12.78 9.09
N PRO A 362 7.91 -12.66 8.92
CA PRO A 362 8.47 -11.77 7.90
C PRO A 362 8.01 -12.10 6.47
N GLN A 363 7.64 -13.35 6.18
CA GLN A 363 7.19 -13.78 4.84
C GLN A 363 5.68 -13.99 4.77
N LEU A 364 5.02 -14.39 5.87
CA LEU A 364 3.61 -14.79 5.88
C LEU A 364 2.72 -13.74 6.54
N MET A 365 1.68 -13.29 5.83
CA MET A 365 0.77 -12.24 6.26
C MET A 365 -0.70 -12.56 6.00
N TYR A 366 -1.59 -12.14 6.89
CA TYR A 366 -3.02 -12.17 6.63
C TYR A 366 -3.46 -10.93 5.87
N MET A 367 -4.09 -11.14 4.71
CA MET A 367 -4.62 -10.10 3.83
C MET A 367 -6.16 -10.21 3.81
N PRO A 368 -6.91 -9.14 4.15
CA PRO A 368 -8.36 -9.16 4.16
C PRO A 368 -8.92 -9.57 2.78
N GLY A 369 -9.83 -10.54 2.76
CA GLY A 369 -10.40 -11.09 1.53
C GLY A 369 -9.54 -12.13 0.80
N MET A 370 -8.22 -12.18 1.06
CA MET A 370 -7.30 -13.14 0.41
C MET A 370 -6.81 -14.26 1.33
N GLY A 371 -6.86 -14.05 2.65
CA GLY A 371 -6.35 -15.02 3.61
C GLY A 371 -4.84 -14.86 3.84
N TRP A 372 -4.16 -15.95 4.18
CA TRP A 372 -2.72 -15.91 4.42
C TRP A 372 -1.94 -15.99 3.12
N MET A 373 -0.99 -15.07 2.95
CA MET A 373 -0.20 -14.89 1.74
C MET A 373 1.29 -14.85 2.08
N ASP A 374 2.11 -15.48 1.23
CA ASP A 374 3.55 -15.29 1.24
C ASP A 374 3.89 -14.03 0.44
N MET A 375 4.32 -12.98 1.14
CA MET A 375 4.59 -11.66 0.58
C MET A 375 5.89 -11.59 -0.23
N SER A 376 6.68 -12.67 -0.23
CA SER A 376 7.89 -12.82 -1.08
C SER A 376 7.62 -13.56 -2.39
N SER A 377 6.42 -14.12 -2.53
CA SER A 377 6.02 -14.98 -3.63
C SER A 377 4.86 -14.37 -4.42
N CYS A 378 4.72 -14.81 -5.67
CA CYS A 378 3.64 -14.40 -6.54
C CYS A 378 2.30 -14.82 -5.93
N ALA A 379 1.37 -13.87 -5.79
CA ALA A 379 0.05 -14.14 -5.24
C ALA A 379 -0.79 -15.14 -6.06
N HIS A 380 -0.42 -15.37 -7.33
CA HIS A 380 -1.15 -16.26 -8.24
C HIS A 380 -0.49 -17.63 -8.44
N CYS A 381 0.84 -17.72 -8.49
CA CYS A 381 1.55 -18.99 -8.78
C CYS A 381 2.51 -19.44 -7.67
N SER A 382 2.57 -18.72 -6.55
CA SER A 382 3.42 -19.00 -5.37
C SER A 382 4.93 -19.12 -5.64
N MET A 383 5.39 -18.74 -6.84
CA MET A 383 6.81 -18.66 -7.16
C MET A 383 7.42 -17.35 -6.63
N PRO A 384 8.70 -17.34 -6.19
CA PRO A 384 9.37 -16.13 -5.75
C PRO A 384 9.28 -14.99 -6.78
N ILE A 385 9.01 -13.78 -6.32
CA ILE A 385 8.97 -12.59 -7.19
C ILE A 385 10.39 -12.06 -7.37
N ASP A 386 10.81 -11.89 -8.62
CA ASP A 386 11.99 -11.10 -8.95
C ASP A 386 11.57 -9.64 -9.15
N PHE A 387 12.02 -8.78 -8.25
CA PHE A 387 11.74 -7.34 -8.29
C PHE A 387 12.79 -6.54 -9.08
N ASP A 388 13.78 -7.18 -9.72
CA ASP A 388 14.73 -6.49 -10.61
C ASP A 388 13.96 -5.87 -11.79
N PRO A 389 13.90 -4.54 -11.92
CA PRO A 389 13.22 -3.88 -13.03
C PRO A 389 13.77 -4.29 -14.41
N LYS A 390 15.02 -4.76 -14.49
CA LYS A 390 15.67 -5.18 -15.72
C LYS A 390 15.22 -6.56 -16.21
N SER A 391 14.67 -7.38 -15.32
CA SER A 391 14.18 -8.72 -15.66
C SER A 391 12.98 -8.66 -16.62
N GLY A 392 12.31 -7.50 -16.73
CA GLY A 392 11.02 -7.37 -17.41
C GLY A 392 9.90 -8.15 -16.71
N ALA A 393 10.19 -8.76 -15.55
CA ALA A 393 9.23 -9.41 -14.67
C ALA A 393 8.54 -8.37 -13.79
N GLY A 394 7.44 -8.79 -13.17
CA GLY A 394 6.64 -7.97 -12.27
C GLY A 394 5.47 -7.28 -12.97
N ALA A 395 4.28 -7.53 -12.45
CA ALA A 395 3.08 -6.78 -12.70
C ALA A 395 2.33 -6.58 -11.37
N THR A 396 1.39 -5.64 -11.34
CA THR A 396 0.43 -5.53 -10.24
C THR A 396 -0.99 -5.68 -10.74
N VAL A 397 -1.85 -6.23 -9.89
CA VAL A 397 -3.30 -6.28 -10.09
C VAL A 397 -3.96 -5.55 -8.94
N SER A 398 -4.78 -4.54 -9.25
CA SER A 398 -5.69 -3.93 -8.29
C SER A 398 -7.11 -4.40 -8.56
N ALA A 399 -7.76 -5.00 -7.57
CA ALA A 399 -9.16 -5.42 -7.62
C ALA A 399 -9.75 -5.47 -6.20
N GLU A 400 -11.07 -5.33 -6.07
CA GLU A 400 -11.80 -5.47 -4.81
C GLU A 400 -11.21 -4.73 -3.59
N GLY A 401 -10.50 -3.62 -3.81
CA GLY A 401 -9.88 -2.83 -2.74
C GLY A 401 -8.49 -3.28 -2.30
N TRP A 402 -7.84 -4.22 -2.99
CA TRP A 402 -6.45 -4.61 -2.74
C TRP A 402 -5.59 -4.43 -4.00
N THR A 403 -4.27 -4.38 -3.84
CA THR A 403 -3.29 -4.41 -4.94
C THR A 403 -2.22 -5.47 -4.64
N MET A 404 -1.99 -6.39 -5.58
CA MET A 404 -1.03 -7.48 -5.41
C MET A 404 0.10 -7.42 -6.42
N ASN A 405 1.32 -7.73 -5.97
CA ASN A 405 2.42 -8.04 -6.86
C ASN A 405 2.23 -9.46 -7.43
N VAL A 406 2.45 -9.59 -8.73
CA VAL A 406 2.51 -10.87 -9.42
C VAL A 406 3.73 -10.90 -10.31
N ARG A 407 4.22 -12.11 -10.60
CA ARG A 407 5.51 -12.31 -11.26
C ARG A 407 5.50 -11.91 -12.75
N CYS A 408 4.37 -12.03 -13.42
CA CYS A 408 4.26 -11.71 -14.85
C CYS A 408 2.85 -11.19 -15.21
N VAL A 409 2.71 -10.72 -16.45
CA VAL A 409 1.45 -10.17 -16.96
C VAL A 409 0.37 -11.25 -17.14
N LEU A 410 0.73 -12.52 -17.38
CA LEU A 410 -0.21 -13.65 -17.39
C LEU A 410 -0.82 -13.89 -16.01
N CYS A 411 0.01 -13.98 -14.96
CA CYS A 411 -0.49 -14.09 -13.59
C CYS A 411 -1.43 -12.93 -13.26
N ALA A 412 -1.12 -11.73 -13.76
CA ALA A 412 -1.96 -10.56 -13.57
C ALA A 412 -3.33 -10.69 -14.26
N ARG A 413 -3.35 -11.18 -15.50
CA ARG A 413 -4.58 -11.46 -16.26
C ARG A 413 -5.45 -12.47 -15.55
N ASP A 414 -4.87 -13.61 -15.18
CA ASP A 414 -5.63 -14.73 -14.65
C ASP A 414 -6.20 -14.38 -13.28
N MET A 415 -5.42 -13.67 -12.44
CA MET A 415 -5.91 -13.15 -11.16
C MET A 415 -7.01 -12.10 -11.35
N ALA A 416 -6.88 -11.21 -12.35
CA ALA A 416 -7.94 -10.25 -12.70
C ALA A 416 -9.21 -10.93 -13.25
N ALA A 417 -9.11 -12.12 -13.85
CA ALA A 417 -10.26 -12.89 -14.32
C ALA A 417 -10.97 -13.69 -13.20
N GLN A 418 -10.31 -13.89 -12.05
CA GLN A 418 -10.86 -14.58 -10.88
C GLN A 418 -11.72 -13.66 -9.99
N VAL A 419 -11.59 -12.35 -10.15
CA VAL A 419 -12.34 -11.34 -9.39
C VAL A 419 -13.56 -10.87 -10.15
N ALA A 420 -14.65 -10.60 -9.44
CA ALA A 420 -15.82 -10.00 -10.06
C ALA A 420 -15.62 -8.49 -10.24
N GLY A 421 -15.97 -7.95 -11.40
CA GLY A 421 -15.97 -6.52 -11.67
C GLY A 421 -14.67 -5.99 -12.29
N GLU A 422 -14.43 -4.70 -12.08
CA GLU A 422 -13.32 -3.96 -12.69
C GLU A 422 -12.00 -4.22 -11.95
N ALA A 423 -10.93 -4.44 -12.72
CA ALA A 423 -9.57 -4.65 -12.24
C ALA A 423 -8.59 -3.81 -13.07
N ILE A 424 -7.47 -3.43 -12.44
CA ILE A 424 -6.38 -2.68 -13.09
C ILE A 424 -5.13 -3.54 -13.07
N ILE A 425 -4.60 -3.86 -14.24
CA ILE A 425 -3.30 -4.53 -14.40
C ILE A 425 -2.27 -3.47 -14.79
N ARG A 426 -1.13 -3.43 -14.08
CA ARG A 426 0.01 -2.58 -14.42
C ARG A 426 1.23 -3.46 -14.65
N ALA A 427 1.81 -3.41 -15.84
CA ALA A 427 2.97 -4.21 -16.20
C ALA A 427 4.02 -3.38 -16.93
N ASN A 428 5.27 -3.84 -16.89
CA ASN A 428 6.33 -3.26 -17.70
C ASN A 428 6.25 -3.78 -19.14
N THR A 429 6.72 -2.98 -20.10
CA THR A 429 6.95 -3.41 -21.48
C THR A 429 8.46 -3.38 -21.76
N GLU A 430 8.87 -3.63 -22.99
CA GLU A 430 10.26 -3.41 -23.43
C GLU A 430 10.70 -1.94 -23.37
N ASP A 431 9.73 -1.00 -23.38
CA ASP A 431 9.98 0.43 -23.30
C ASP A 431 9.58 0.96 -21.90
N PRO A 432 10.54 1.32 -21.04
CA PRO A 432 10.24 1.81 -19.68
C PRO A 432 9.43 3.12 -19.66
N LEU A 433 9.39 3.85 -20.78
CA LEU A 433 8.58 5.05 -20.96
C LEU A 433 7.13 4.75 -21.38
N ARG A 434 6.81 3.49 -21.68
CA ARG A 434 5.49 3.05 -22.14
C ARG A 434 5.04 1.81 -21.34
N PRO A 435 4.80 1.95 -20.03
CA PRO A 435 4.26 0.87 -19.22
C PRO A 435 2.85 0.51 -19.70
N LEU A 436 2.53 -0.77 -19.59
CA LEU A 436 1.21 -1.28 -19.89
C LEU A 436 0.27 -1.03 -18.71
N ILE A 437 -0.88 -0.43 -19.01
CA ILE A 437 -2.02 -0.35 -18.10
C ILE A 437 -3.20 -1.00 -18.83
N LEU A 438 -3.71 -2.09 -18.26
CA LEU A 438 -4.96 -2.70 -18.68
C LEU A 438 -6.03 -2.44 -17.64
N ILE A 439 -7.25 -2.14 -18.09
CA ILE A 439 -8.42 -1.98 -17.22
C ILE A 439 -9.49 -2.92 -17.74
N SER A 440 -10.00 -3.81 -16.88
CA SER A 440 -11.19 -4.61 -17.19
C SER A 440 -12.46 -3.82 -16.89
N ASN A 441 -13.50 -4.04 -17.69
CA ASN A 441 -14.85 -3.62 -17.35
C ASN A 441 -15.55 -4.66 -16.47
N GLU A 442 -16.83 -4.44 -16.13
CA GLU A 442 -17.62 -5.34 -15.28
C GLU A 442 -17.77 -6.76 -15.84
N GLU A 443 -17.70 -6.94 -17.17
CA GLU A 443 -17.72 -8.27 -17.81
C GLU A 443 -16.33 -8.89 -17.96
N GLY A 444 -15.28 -8.27 -17.40
CA GLY A 444 -13.90 -8.76 -17.49
C GLY A 444 -13.19 -8.44 -18.82
N ASN A 445 -13.79 -7.65 -19.71
CA ASN A 445 -13.16 -7.28 -20.98
C ASN A 445 -12.06 -6.25 -20.74
N LEU A 446 -10.83 -6.59 -21.14
CA LEU A 446 -9.65 -5.75 -20.96
C LEU A 446 -9.52 -4.68 -22.05
N LYS A 447 -9.16 -3.46 -21.64
CA LYS A 447 -8.74 -2.36 -22.51
C LYS A 447 -7.33 -1.90 -22.15
N SER A 448 -6.50 -1.68 -23.17
CA SER A 448 -5.12 -1.21 -23.02
C SER A 448 -4.98 0.30 -23.24
N ASN A 449 -4.07 0.94 -22.51
CA ASN A 449 -3.58 2.28 -22.81
C ASN A 449 -2.68 2.33 -24.06
N ILE A 450 -2.09 1.20 -24.45
CA ILE A 450 -1.26 1.05 -25.65
C ILE A 450 -2.10 0.38 -26.75
N LYS A 451 -2.35 1.10 -27.85
CA LYS A 451 -3.22 0.66 -28.95
C LYS A 451 -2.72 -0.61 -29.65
N ASP A 452 -1.43 -0.66 -29.96
CA ASP A 452 -0.83 -1.73 -30.78
C ASP A 452 -0.07 -2.75 -29.90
N VAL A 453 -0.48 -2.88 -28.63
CA VAL A 453 0.14 -3.83 -27.70
C VAL A 453 -0.04 -5.25 -28.21
N VAL A 454 1.02 -6.05 -28.11
CA VAL A 454 0.98 -7.48 -28.35
C VAL A 454 1.60 -8.24 -27.19
N PHE A 455 1.22 -9.49 -27.05
CA PHE A 455 1.62 -10.34 -25.94
C PHE A 455 2.37 -11.56 -26.43
N LEU A 456 3.40 -11.93 -25.70
CA LEU A 456 4.05 -13.22 -25.76
C LEU A 456 3.41 -14.11 -24.69
N GLU A 457 2.98 -15.29 -25.09
CA GLU A 457 2.58 -16.36 -24.18
C GLU A 457 2.94 -17.69 -24.82
N VAL A 458 3.92 -18.38 -24.22
CA VAL A 458 4.35 -19.72 -24.65
C VAL A 458 4.20 -20.66 -23.46
N PRO A 459 3.57 -21.85 -23.63
CA PRO A 459 3.49 -22.84 -22.57
C PRO A 459 4.89 -23.27 -22.12
N ALA A 460 5.24 -23.00 -20.87
CA ALA A 460 6.54 -23.33 -20.30
C ALA A 460 6.43 -23.55 -18.79
N GLY A 461 7.48 -24.10 -18.18
CA GLY A 461 7.54 -24.28 -16.73
C GLY A 461 7.58 -22.95 -15.98
N HIS A 462 6.88 -22.88 -14.83
CA HIS A 462 6.76 -21.67 -14.00
C HIS A 462 8.09 -21.04 -13.55
N ALA A 463 9.19 -21.80 -13.51
CA ALA A 463 10.53 -21.29 -13.18
C ALA A 463 10.98 -20.14 -14.10
N GLY A 464 10.59 -20.14 -15.38
CA GLY A 464 10.93 -19.11 -16.36
C GLY A 464 9.79 -18.17 -16.73
N CYS A 465 8.63 -18.21 -16.07
CA CYS A 465 7.38 -17.59 -16.56
C CYS A 465 7.50 -16.14 -17.10
N SER A 466 8.37 -15.30 -16.52
CA SER A 466 8.60 -13.93 -17.00
C SER A 466 9.31 -13.82 -18.36
N SER A 467 10.06 -14.82 -18.82
CA SER A 467 10.63 -14.84 -20.16
C SER A 467 9.63 -15.28 -21.23
N TRP A 468 8.62 -16.07 -20.85
CA TRP A 468 7.61 -16.64 -21.77
C TRP A 468 6.26 -15.93 -21.72
N SER A 469 6.08 -14.97 -20.80
CA SER A 469 4.89 -14.13 -20.67
C SER A 469 5.27 -12.66 -20.56
N ARG A 470 5.10 -11.90 -21.65
CA ARG A 470 5.53 -10.50 -21.74
C ARG A 470 4.56 -9.67 -22.59
N ALA A 471 4.49 -8.37 -22.31
CA ALA A 471 3.79 -7.41 -23.14
C ALA A 471 4.78 -6.54 -23.92
N PHE A 472 4.47 -6.26 -25.17
CA PHE A 472 5.28 -5.44 -26.06
C PHE A 472 4.47 -4.27 -26.61
N THR A 473 5.12 -3.12 -26.80
CA THR A 473 4.43 -1.93 -27.32
C THR A 473 4.06 -2.02 -28.81
N SER A 474 4.61 -3.01 -29.53
CA SER A 474 4.35 -3.26 -30.95
C SER A 474 4.80 -4.66 -31.40
N VAL A 475 4.31 -5.11 -32.56
CA VAL A 475 4.79 -6.33 -33.24
C VAL A 475 6.29 -6.27 -33.55
N ALA A 476 6.81 -5.13 -34.00
CA ALA A 476 8.23 -4.99 -34.31
C ALA A 476 9.13 -5.18 -33.08
N ALA A 477 8.68 -4.72 -31.91
CA ALA A 477 9.38 -4.93 -30.64
C ALA A 477 9.34 -6.41 -30.20
N PHE A 478 8.19 -7.06 -30.38
CA PHE A 478 8.05 -8.51 -30.17
C PHE A 478 9.01 -9.29 -31.08
N ASP A 479 9.02 -9.01 -32.38
CA ASP A 479 9.87 -9.71 -33.35
C ASP A 479 11.36 -9.53 -33.04
N ALA A 480 11.75 -8.32 -32.61
CA ALA A 480 13.11 -8.04 -32.18
C ALA A 480 13.50 -8.83 -30.93
N TYR A 481 12.58 -8.96 -29.97
CA TYR A 481 12.81 -9.77 -28.77
C TYR A 481 12.96 -11.25 -29.12
N VAL A 482 12.01 -11.82 -29.88
CA VAL A 482 12.03 -13.22 -30.30
C VAL A 482 13.32 -13.53 -31.04
N LYS A 483 13.70 -12.70 -32.03
CA LYS A 483 14.96 -12.87 -32.78
C LYS A 483 16.20 -12.91 -31.88
N ALA A 484 16.19 -12.21 -30.75
CA ALA A 484 17.31 -12.19 -29.81
C ALA A 484 17.42 -13.45 -28.93
N GLN A 485 16.40 -14.33 -28.94
CA GLN A 485 16.38 -15.59 -28.17
C GLN A 485 16.85 -16.77 -29.02
N GLU A 486 18.01 -16.64 -29.70
CA GLU A 486 18.45 -17.58 -30.75
C GLU A 486 18.54 -19.05 -30.30
N ASP A 487 18.76 -19.29 -29.00
CA ASP A 487 18.92 -20.62 -28.42
C ASP A 487 17.59 -21.25 -27.92
N ASP A 488 16.47 -20.55 -28.09
CA ASP A 488 15.16 -20.93 -27.53
C ASP A 488 14.13 -21.21 -28.64
N GLU A 489 14.02 -22.47 -29.05
CA GLU A 489 13.17 -22.90 -30.16
C GLU A 489 11.68 -22.56 -29.94
N ASP A 490 11.22 -22.63 -28.70
CA ASP A 490 9.83 -22.33 -28.34
C ASP A 490 9.55 -20.81 -28.47
N LEU A 491 10.49 -19.96 -28.05
CA LEU A 491 10.39 -18.51 -28.30
C LEU A 491 10.53 -18.15 -29.77
N GLN A 492 11.44 -18.80 -30.53
CA GLN A 492 11.59 -18.56 -31.97
C GLN A 492 10.31 -18.82 -32.77
N ASN A 493 9.50 -19.78 -32.31
CA ASN A 493 8.23 -20.14 -32.96
C ASN A 493 7.01 -19.38 -32.39
N ALA A 494 7.22 -18.53 -31.39
CA ALA A 494 6.15 -17.77 -30.76
C ALA A 494 5.54 -16.75 -31.74
N LYS A 495 4.24 -16.52 -31.61
CA LYS A 495 3.49 -15.52 -32.39
C LYS A 495 3.04 -14.38 -31.50
N PRO A 496 3.04 -13.13 -32.00
CA PRO A 496 2.50 -12.02 -31.25
C PRO A 496 0.98 -12.20 -31.13
N LEU A 497 0.48 -12.26 -29.90
CA LEU A 497 -0.95 -12.32 -29.61
C LEU A 497 -1.51 -10.91 -29.49
N THR A 498 -2.63 -10.64 -30.15
CA THR A 498 -3.40 -9.42 -29.89
C THR A 498 -4.00 -9.46 -28.48
N LEU A 499 -4.38 -8.30 -27.92
CA LEU A 499 -5.08 -8.25 -26.63
C LEU A 499 -6.32 -9.14 -26.60
N ALA A 500 -7.08 -9.19 -27.71
CA ALA A 500 -8.30 -10.00 -27.79
C ALA A 500 -8.02 -11.51 -27.82
N GLU A 501 -6.93 -11.95 -28.47
CA GLU A 501 -6.51 -13.35 -28.45
C GLU A 501 -5.96 -13.72 -27.07
N TRP A 502 -5.05 -12.90 -26.54
CA TRP A 502 -4.39 -13.12 -25.26
C TRP A 502 -5.38 -13.13 -24.09
N SER A 503 -6.41 -12.28 -24.10
CA SER A 503 -7.43 -12.26 -23.04
C SER A 503 -8.31 -13.52 -23.02
N ARG A 504 -8.39 -14.26 -24.12
CA ARG A 504 -9.19 -15.50 -24.22
C ARG A 504 -8.45 -16.75 -23.75
N LEU A 505 -7.12 -16.67 -23.63
CA LEU A 505 -6.28 -17.78 -23.17
C LEU A 505 -6.42 -18.05 -21.66
N GLY A 506 -7.23 -17.26 -20.93
CA GLY A 506 -7.43 -17.33 -19.49
C GLY A 506 -7.41 -18.76 -18.94
N GLY A 507 -6.49 -18.98 -18.02
CA GLY A 507 -6.07 -20.29 -17.54
C GLY A 507 -6.63 -20.63 -16.16
N ASP A 508 -6.60 -21.93 -15.90
CA ASP A 508 -6.90 -22.55 -14.62
C ASP A 508 -5.92 -22.07 -13.52
N GLU A 509 -6.19 -22.44 -12.27
CA GLU A 509 -5.25 -22.25 -11.15
C GLU A 509 -3.89 -22.88 -11.49
N PRO A 510 -2.76 -22.15 -11.37
CA PRO A 510 -1.44 -22.68 -11.70
C PRO A 510 -1.13 -23.96 -10.92
N ASP A 511 -0.43 -24.91 -11.55
CA ASP A 511 0.02 -26.15 -10.90
C ASP A 511 0.97 -25.91 -9.71
N THR A 512 1.63 -24.75 -9.68
CA THR A 512 2.50 -24.32 -8.57
C THR A 512 1.79 -23.51 -7.49
N TYR A 513 0.50 -23.16 -7.66
CA TYR A 513 -0.18 -22.36 -6.65
C TYR A 513 -0.31 -23.15 -5.34
N GLU A 514 0.08 -22.48 -4.26
CA GLU A 514 -0.03 -23.00 -2.91
C GLU A 514 -0.73 -21.95 -2.05
N LYS A 515 -1.96 -22.26 -1.66
CA LYS A 515 -2.68 -21.49 -0.65
C LYS A 515 -2.00 -21.67 0.69
N LYS A 516 -1.40 -20.58 1.21
CA LYS A 516 -0.72 -20.63 2.51
C LYS A 516 -1.74 -20.75 3.64
N GLN A 517 -1.39 -21.52 4.66
CA GLN A 517 -2.16 -21.64 5.90
C GLN A 517 -1.39 -20.91 7.00
N GLY A 518 -2.04 -19.94 7.64
CA GLY A 518 -1.53 -19.33 8.85
C GLY A 518 -2.00 -20.04 10.12
N PRO A 519 -1.65 -19.52 11.29
CA PRO A 519 -1.95 -20.16 12.57
C PRO A 519 -3.46 -20.29 12.88
N VAL A 520 -4.28 -19.42 12.29
CA VAL A 520 -5.74 -19.38 12.41
C VAL A 520 -6.34 -18.85 11.12
N ASP A 521 -7.62 -19.08 10.85
CA ASP A 521 -8.23 -18.61 9.60
C ASP A 521 -8.22 -17.08 9.43
N ASN A 522 -8.46 -16.32 10.51
CA ASN A 522 -8.39 -14.86 10.53
C ASN A 522 -7.91 -14.37 11.91
N PRO A 523 -6.75 -13.69 11.99
CA PRO A 523 -6.17 -13.22 13.25
C PRO A 523 -6.98 -12.12 13.96
N TYR A 524 -7.85 -11.40 13.23
CA TYR A 524 -8.54 -10.20 13.69
C TYR A 524 -9.99 -10.45 14.12
N LYS A 525 -10.60 -11.58 13.73
CA LYS A 525 -11.91 -11.99 14.23
C LYS A 525 -11.82 -12.48 15.68
N GLN A 526 -12.53 -11.83 16.60
CA GLN A 526 -12.63 -12.26 17.99
C GLN A 526 -13.69 -13.36 18.13
N GLY A 527 -13.31 -14.54 18.64
CA GLY A 527 -14.25 -15.57 19.07
C GLY A 527 -14.58 -16.65 18.04
N GLY A 528 -13.64 -17.55 17.81
CA GLY A 528 -13.95 -18.96 17.58
C GLY A 528 -13.18 -19.73 18.63
N ASP A 529 -13.85 -20.21 19.67
CA ASP A 529 -13.30 -21.31 20.46
C ASP A 529 -12.85 -22.41 19.49
N GLY A 530 -11.73 -23.07 19.77
CA GLY A 530 -11.28 -24.26 19.06
C GLY A 530 -12.23 -25.44 19.26
N GLY A 531 -13.49 -25.29 18.85
CA GLY A 531 -14.51 -26.30 18.78
C GLY A 531 -14.47 -26.96 17.41
N ALA A 532 -14.06 -28.22 17.41
CA ALA A 532 -14.20 -29.11 16.27
C ALA A 532 -15.64 -29.06 15.70
N GLY A 533 -15.74 -28.88 14.38
CA GLY A 533 -16.91 -29.23 13.57
C GLY A 533 -18.06 -28.23 13.55
N GLY A 534 -18.20 -27.47 12.46
CA GLY A 534 -19.41 -26.69 12.21
C GLY A 534 -19.33 -25.74 11.03
N GLN A 535 -19.58 -26.28 9.83
CA GLN A 535 -20.06 -25.62 8.60
C GLN A 535 -19.51 -24.22 8.25
N ALA A 536 -18.64 -24.22 7.24
CA ALA A 536 -18.33 -23.07 6.42
C ALA A 536 -19.61 -22.31 6.03
N SER A 537 -19.70 -21.05 6.47
CA SER A 537 -20.51 -20.06 5.77
C SER A 537 -19.80 -19.83 4.44
N GLY A 538 -20.49 -20.19 3.35
CA GLY A 538 -19.91 -20.30 2.02
C GLY A 538 -19.22 -19.02 1.57
N ALA A 539 -17.90 -19.06 1.50
CA ALA A 539 -17.23 -18.59 0.31
C ALA A 539 -17.89 -19.34 -0.85
N MET A 540 -18.48 -18.61 -1.80
CA MET A 540 -18.89 -19.21 -3.06
C MET A 540 -17.66 -19.87 -3.66
N ALA A 541 -17.61 -21.21 -3.59
CA ALA A 541 -16.95 -21.96 -4.63
C ALA A 541 -17.71 -21.61 -5.91
N ILE A 542 -17.20 -20.63 -6.65
CA ILE A 542 -17.61 -20.42 -8.02
C ILE A 542 -17.11 -21.67 -8.74
N SER A 543 -17.97 -22.68 -8.89
CA SER A 543 -17.76 -23.66 -9.95
C SER A 543 -17.69 -22.86 -11.23
N ALA A 544 -16.59 -23.02 -11.98
CA ALA A 544 -16.49 -22.51 -13.33
C ALA A 544 -17.81 -22.80 -14.05
N ALA A 545 -18.57 -21.74 -14.36
CA ALA A 545 -19.73 -21.88 -15.21
C ALA A 545 -19.22 -22.45 -16.54
N GLU A 546 -19.66 -23.65 -16.91
CA GLU A 546 -19.42 -24.22 -18.22
C GLU A 546 -19.78 -23.15 -19.26
N LYS A 547 -18.78 -22.67 -20.00
CA LYS A 547 -19.00 -21.81 -21.16
C LYS A 547 -19.95 -22.54 -22.11
N PRO A 548 -21.04 -21.91 -22.59
CA PRO A 548 -21.90 -22.55 -23.59
C PRO A 548 -21.10 -22.81 -24.86
N SER A 549 -21.12 -24.06 -25.34
CA SER A 549 -20.54 -24.43 -26.62
C SER A 549 -21.34 -23.77 -27.74
N CYS A 550 -20.78 -22.72 -28.32
CA CYS A 550 -21.29 -22.15 -29.57
C CYS A 550 -20.69 -22.91 -30.75
N CYS A 551 -21.58 -23.40 -31.62
CA CYS A 551 -21.36 -23.84 -33.00
C CYS A 551 -21.02 -25.33 -33.25
N SER A 552 -22.06 -26.16 -33.36
CA SER A 552 -22.13 -27.20 -34.40
C SER A 552 -23.54 -27.26 -34.98
N GLY A 553 -23.66 -27.18 -36.31
CA GLY A 553 -24.98 -27.21 -36.96
C GLY A 553 -25.00 -26.70 -38.40
N GLY A 554 -24.14 -27.26 -39.26
CA GLY A 554 -24.25 -27.13 -40.71
C GLY A 554 -25.26 -28.12 -41.27
N ARG A 555 -26.28 -27.57 -41.96
CA ARG A 555 -27.09 -28.10 -43.08
C ARG A 555 -27.02 -29.60 -43.41
N ASN A 556 -28.17 -30.29 -43.31
CA ASN A 556 -29.05 -30.62 -44.44
C ASN A 556 -30.42 -31.08 -43.93
#